data_AF-A0AA35R783-F1
#
_entry.id   AF-A0AA35R783-F1
#
_cell.length_a   1.000
_cell.length_b   1.000
_cell.length_c   1.000
_cell.angle_alpha   90.00
_cell.angle_beta   90.00
_cell.angle_gamma   90.00
#
_symmetry.space_group_name_H-M   'P 1'
#
loop_
_entity.id
_entity.type
_entity.pdbx_description
1 polymer ?
#
loop_
_entity_poly.entity_id
_entity_poly.type
_entity_poly.pdbx_seq_one_letter_code
_entity_poly.pdbx_strand_id
1 'polypeptide(L)'
;METITSPIPGPSRSDSVSSDSGVVYFDPSIPGEARVPPTGDTVRDRCRELLAKAMLKGFENVTIEEEIKFHNLTAEIEDCVFKEFRDTGNKYKQRIRSRVSNLGDLKNPSLRHNVMSGTISTSKIATMTTEEMASDAMKKLRKKLTKEAIRDSQIAMQGGTETDLLKCSKCGSRKCTYTQAQTRSADEPMTTFAYCLTCGHRWKVRW
;
A
#
# COMPACT_ATOMS: atom_id res chain seq x y z
N MET A 1 67.51 -47.79 28.91
CA MET A 1 66.61 -48.00 27.77
C MET A 1 66.13 -46.62 27.34
N GLU A 2 66.92 -45.97 26.48
CA GLU A 2 66.60 -45.68 25.06
C GLU A 2 65.97 -44.26 24.91
N THR A 3 66.81 -43.27 24.54
CA THR A 3 66.81 -42.47 23.28
C THR A 3 65.74 -41.38 23.22
N ILE A 4 66.09 -40.09 23.40
CA ILE A 4 66.43 -39.09 22.35
C ILE A 4 65.34 -38.93 21.28
N THR A 5 64.60 -37.80 21.29
CA THR A 5 64.49 -36.84 20.17
C THR A 5 63.89 -35.49 20.62
N SER A 6 64.52 -34.38 20.27
CA SER A 6 63.90 -33.05 20.06
C SER A 6 63.97 -32.74 18.55
N PRO A 7 63.50 -31.61 17.99
CA PRO A 7 62.37 -30.68 18.27
C PRO A 7 61.52 -30.47 16.98
N ILE A 8 60.58 -29.50 16.94
CA ILE A 8 60.47 -28.43 15.91
C ILE A 8 59.24 -27.53 16.19
N PRO A 9 59.34 -26.20 15.96
CA PRO A 9 58.33 -25.21 16.31
C PRO A 9 57.37 -24.91 15.14
N GLY A 10 56.07 -24.78 15.45
CA GLY A 10 55.08 -24.19 14.54
C GLY A 10 55.00 -22.67 14.75
N PRO A 11 54.86 -21.85 13.67
CA PRO A 11 55.00 -20.41 13.76
C PRO A 11 53.79 -19.73 14.40
N SER A 12 54.07 -18.92 15.42
CA SER A 12 53.20 -17.83 15.87
C SER A 12 53.21 -16.69 14.84
N ARG A 13 52.05 -16.28 14.34
CA ARG A 13 51.83 -15.00 13.64
C ARG A 13 50.36 -14.62 13.85
N SER A 14 50.10 -13.76 14.84
CA SER A 14 50.11 -12.29 14.78
C SER A 14 48.68 -11.79 14.59
N ASP A 15 47.96 -11.67 15.70
CA ASP A 15 46.69 -10.96 15.77
C ASP A 15 46.97 -9.46 15.58
N SER A 16 46.96 -9.02 14.32
CA SER A 16 46.83 -7.61 13.98
C SER A 16 45.35 -7.25 14.07
N VAL A 17 45.02 -6.53 15.15
CA VAL A 17 43.79 -5.74 15.25
C VAL A 17 43.76 -4.73 14.11
N SER A 18 42.70 -4.79 13.30
CA SER A 18 42.22 -3.65 12.51
C SER A 18 40.71 -3.54 12.70
N SER A 19 40.34 -2.69 13.65
CA SER A 19 39.03 -2.08 13.76
C SER A 19 38.89 -1.01 12.68
N ASP A 20 38.01 -1.22 11.69
CA ASP A 20 37.25 -0.12 11.06
C ASP A 20 36.08 -0.67 10.21
N SER A 21 34.90 -0.09 10.40
CA SER A 21 33.72 -0.14 9.54
C SER A 21 33.09 -1.52 9.21
N GLY A 22 32.06 -1.89 10.00
CA GLY A 22 31.25 -3.11 9.87
C GLY A 22 30.39 -3.19 8.61
N VAL A 23 31.02 -3.36 7.45
CA VAL A 23 30.39 -3.78 6.21
C VAL A 23 30.91 -5.18 5.88
N VAL A 24 30.06 -6.20 6.07
CA VAL A 24 30.34 -7.55 5.57
C VAL A 24 30.26 -7.53 4.04
N TYR A 25 31.42 -7.44 3.39
CA TYR A 25 31.52 -7.66 1.95
C TYR A 25 31.55 -9.17 1.64
N PHE A 26 30.85 -9.53 0.56
CA PHE A 26 30.68 -10.87 0.03
C PHE A 26 32.00 -11.46 -0.47
N ASP A 27 32.33 -12.69 -0.08
CA ASP A 27 33.42 -13.48 -0.69
C ASP A 27 32.84 -14.31 -1.86
N PRO A 28 33.21 -14.01 -3.12
CA PRO A 28 32.72 -14.70 -4.31
C PRO A 28 33.14 -16.17 -4.42
N SER A 29 33.94 -16.68 -3.48
CA SER A 29 34.61 -17.98 -3.59
C SER A 29 33.77 -19.16 -3.08
N ILE A 30 32.59 -18.94 -2.48
CA ILE A 30 31.77 -20.00 -1.89
C ILE A 30 30.61 -20.35 -2.84
N PRO A 31 30.64 -21.51 -3.53
CA PRO A 31 29.59 -21.88 -4.46
C PRO A 31 28.37 -22.39 -3.67
N GLY A 32 27.19 -21.83 -3.95
CA GLY A 32 25.91 -22.48 -3.63
C GLY A 32 24.96 -21.74 -2.69
N GLU A 33 25.28 -20.53 -2.21
CA GLU A 33 24.32 -19.79 -1.38
C GLU A 33 24.31 -18.28 -1.66
N ALA A 34 23.45 -17.87 -2.60
CA ALA A 34 22.96 -16.51 -2.70
C ALA A 34 22.07 -16.22 -1.46
N ARG A 35 22.70 -16.02 -0.31
CA ARG A 35 21.99 -15.66 0.92
C ARG A 35 21.78 -14.16 0.96
N VAL A 36 20.53 -13.77 1.17
CA VAL A 36 20.13 -12.41 1.55
C VAL A 36 21.03 -11.94 2.71
N PRO A 37 21.49 -10.67 2.73
CA PRO A 37 22.21 -10.10 3.87
C PRO A 37 21.52 -10.42 5.21
N PRO A 38 22.19 -11.06 6.18
CA PRO A 38 21.57 -11.47 7.44
C PRO A 38 21.39 -10.28 8.39
N THR A 39 20.30 -10.30 9.16
CA THR A 39 19.99 -9.32 10.21
C THR A 39 20.23 -9.82 11.63
N GLY A 40 20.44 -11.12 11.81
CA GLY A 40 20.59 -11.74 13.13
C GLY A 40 19.25 -12.05 13.83
N ASP A 41 18.11 -11.75 13.21
CA ASP A 41 16.77 -12.14 13.67
C ASP A 41 16.15 -13.12 12.66
N THR A 42 15.85 -14.33 13.14
CA THR A 42 15.28 -15.41 12.32
C THR A 42 13.98 -15.02 11.61
N VAL A 43 13.16 -14.15 12.20
CA VAL A 43 11.91 -13.68 11.60
C VAL A 43 12.18 -12.69 10.47
N ARG A 44 13.15 -11.78 10.67
CA ARG A 44 13.53 -10.78 9.67
C ARG A 44 14.22 -11.44 8.48
N ASP A 45 15.13 -12.37 8.74
CA ASP A 45 15.82 -13.14 7.69
C ASP A 45 14.81 -13.93 6.84
N ARG A 46 13.82 -14.58 7.47
CA ARG A 46 12.74 -15.25 6.74
C ARG A 46 11.87 -14.29 5.92
N CYS A 47 11.62 -13.08 6.42
CA CYS A 47 10.86 -12.07 5.69
C CYS A 47 11.59 -11.61 4.44
N ARG A 48 12.91 -11.38 4.54
CA ARG A 48 13.74 -11.00 3.39
C ARG A 48 13.80 -12.10 2.34
N GLU A 49 13.91 -13.36 2.77
CA GLU A 49 13.89 -14.52 1.87
C GLU A 49 12.56 -14.60 1.07
N LEU A 50 11.42 -14.36 1.73
CA LEU A 50 10.12 -14.33 1.06
C LEU A 50 10.01 -13.18 0.04
N LEU A 51 10.59 -12.02 0.35
CA LEU A 51 10.65 -10.89 -0.58
C LEU A 51 11.52 -11.21 -1.79
N ALA A 52 12.71 -11.79 -1.58
CA ALA A 52 13.61 -12.21 -2.66
C ALA A 52 12.92 -13.21 -3.60
N LYS A 53 12.28 -14.24 -3.05
CA LYS A 53 11.51 -15.22 -3.83
C LYS A 53 10.38 -14.59 -4.63
N ALA A 54 9.69 -13.60 -4.08
CA ALA A 54 8.62 -12.89 -4.79
C ALA A 54 9.16 -12.09 -5.99
N MET A 55 10.31 -11.42 -5.83
CA MET A 55 10.93 -10.69 -6.94
C MET A 55 11.43 -11.64 -8.04
N LEU A 56 11.95 -12.81 -7.68
CA LEU A 56 12.42 -13.80 -8.64
C LEU A 56 11.30 -14.55 -9.39
N LYS A 57 10.05 -14.53 -8.90
CA LYS A 57 8.92 -15.36 -9.38
C LYS A 57 8.50 -15.16 -10.85
N GLY A 58 9.15 -14.30 -11.63
CA GLY A 58 8.88 -14.15 -13.06
C GLY A 58 10.12 -13.89 -13.90
N PHE A 59 11.28 -14.29 -13.41
CA PHE A 59 12.51 -14.32 -14.20
C PHE A 59 12.97 -15.76 -14.31
N GLU A 60 13.14 -16.24 -15.53
CA GLU A 60 13.46 -17.64 -15.82
C GLU A 60 14.97 -17.87 -15.94
N ASN A 61 15.73 -16.85 -16.34
CA ASN A 61 17.19 -16.85 -16.44
C ASN A 61 17.75 -15.55 -15.85
N VAL A 62 17.94 -15.52 -14.53
CA VAL A 62 18.54 -14.38 -13.82
C VAL A 62 20.05 -14.55 -13.80
N THR A 63 20.80 -13.50 -14.12
CA THR A 63 22.25 -13.50 -13.93
C THR A 63 22.61 -13.40 -12.45
N ILE A 64 23.78 -13.91 -12.05
CA ILE A 64 24.26 -13.85 -10.66
C ILE A 64 24.26 -12.39 -10.14
N GLU A 65 24.61 -11.43 -11.00
CA GLU A 65 24.63 -10.01 -10.66
C GLU A 65 23.22 -9.44 -10.36
N GLU A 66 22.23 -9.85 -11.13
CA GLU A 66 20.84 -9.46 -10.90
C GLU A 66 20.29 -10.10 -9.63
N GLU A 67 20.61 -11.37 -9.37
CA GLU A 67 20.25 -12.07 -8.14
C GLU A 67 20.79 -11.33 -6.90
N ILE A 68 22.07 -10.94 -6.91
CA ILE A 68 22.68 -10.14 -5.84
C ILE A 68 21.96 -8.79 -5.67
N LYS A 69 21.62 -8.11 -6.78
CA LYS A 69 20.86 -6.85 -6.74
C LYS A 69 19.48 -7.06 -6.10
N PHE A 70 18.77 -8.15 -6.42
CA PHE A 70 17.48 -8.46 -5.80
C PHE A 70 17.63 -8.70 -4.28
N HIS A 71 18.65 -9.44 -3.86
CA HIS A 71 18.90 -9.68 -2.44
C HIS A 71 19.20 -8.38 -1.66
N ASN A 72 19.99 -7.48 -2.24
CA ASN A 72 20.29 -6.19 -1.61
C ASN A 72 19.04 -5.28 -1.55
N LEU A 73 18.29 -5.17 -2.65
CA LEU A 73 17.04 -4.39 -2.68
C LEU A 73 16.02 -4.91 -1.66
N THR A 74 15.88 -6.23 -1.52
CA THR A 74 14.92 -6.81 -0.59
C THR A 74 15.34 -6.65 0.87
N ALA A 75 16.64 -6.68 1.17
CA ALA A 75 17.18 -6.32 2.46
C ALA A 75 16.89 -4.84 2.80
N GLU A 76 17.11 -3.91 1.86
CA GLU A 76 16.80 -2.50 2.06
C GLU A 76 15.30 -2.23 2.29
N ILE A 77 14.43 -2.88 1.51
CA ILE A 77 12.98 -2.74 1.68
C ILE A 77 12.56 -3.22 3.07
N GLU A 78 13.09 -4.37 3.52
CA GLU A 78 12.81 -4.89 4.85
C GLU A 78 13.33 -3.96 5.94
N ASP A 79 14.55 -3.41 5.80
CA ASP A 79 15.10 -2.44 6.74
C ASP A 79 14.27 -1.16 6.82
N CYS A 80 13.77 -0.66 5.69
CA CYS A 80 12.85 0.48 5.68
C CYS A 80 11.54 0.18 6.43
N VAL A 81 10.97 -1.02 6.26
CA VAL A 81 9.76 -1.44 6.98
C VAL A 81 10.06 -1.62 8.47
N PHE A 82 11.20 -2.23 8.83
CA PHE A 82 11.60 -2.42 10.22
C PHE A 82 11.89 -1.09 10.93
N LYS A 83 12.47 -0.11 10.23
CA LYS A 83 12.67 1.25 10.76
C LYS A 83 11.34 1.95 11.14
N GLU A 84 10.27 1.68 10.40
CA GLU A 84 8.92 2.23 10.67
C GLU A 84 8.29 1.59 11.92
N PHE A 85 8.33 0.26 12.03
CA PHE A 85 7.62 -0.46 13.11
C PHE A 85 8.46 -0.72 14.37
N ARG A 86 9.78 -0.89 14.22
CA ARG A 86 10.76 -1.29 15.26
C ARG A 86 10.37 -2.55 16.05
N ASP A 87 9.49 -3.37 15.49
CA ASP A 87 8.98 -4.59 16.10
C ASP A 87 8.62 -5.59 15.00
N THR A 88 8.77 -6.89 15.29
CA THR A 88 8.40 -8.01 14.41
C THR A 88 6.96 -8.51 14.65
N GLY A 89 6.11 -7.66 15.21
CA GLY A 89 4.69 -7.92 15.45
C GLY A 89 3.83 -8.09 14.18
N ASN A 90 2.52 -8.23 14.37
CA ASN A 90 1.61 -8.57 13.28
C ASN A 90 1.52 -7.48 12.19
N LYS A 91 1.63 -6.20 12.56
CA LYS A 91 1.60 -5.07 11.60
C LYS A 91 2.78 -5.11 10.64
N TYR A 92 3.99 -5.36 11.16
CA TYR A 92 5.21 -5.59 10.38
C TYR A 92 5.01 -6.76 9.40
N LYS A 93 4.58 -7.93 9.92
CA LYS A 93 4.36 -9.13 9.09
C LYS A 93 3.30 -8.90 7.99
N GLN A 94 2.24 -8.16 8.29
CA GLN A 94 1.22 -7.79 7.30
C GLN A 94 1.79 -6.88 6.20
N ARG A 95 2.62 -5.89 6.55
CA ARG A 95 3.28 -5.02 5.58
C ARG A 95 4.19 -5.83 4.66
N ILE A 96 5.02 -6.72 5.20
CA ILE A 96 5.88 -7.61 4.42
C ILE A 96 5.05 -8.51 3.50
N ARG A 97 4.03 -9.20 4.02
CA ARG A 97 3.15 -10.07 3.20
C ARG A 97 2.49 -9.33 2.04
N SER A 98 2.06 -8.09 2.29
CA SER A 98 1.54 -7.21 1.25
C SER A 98 2.57 -6.96 0.15
N ARG A 99 3.83 -6.65 0.49
CA ARG A 99 4.91 -6.46 -0.50
C ARG A 99 5.24 -7.72 -1.27
N VAL A 100 5.34 -8.85 -0.59
CA VAL A 100 5.55 -10.18 -1.21
C VAL A 100 4.46 -10.44 -2.27
N SER A 101 3.19 -10.21 -1.94
CA SER A 101 2.09 -10.45 -2.89
C SER A 101 2.06 -9.47 -4.06
N ASN A 102 2.39 -8.19 -3.84
CA ASN A 102 2.34 -7.17 -4.90
C ASN A 102 3.55 -7.25 -5.83
N LEU A 103 4.76 -7.48 -5.30
CA LEU A 103 5.99 -7.64 -6.09
C LEU A 103 6.05 -8.98 -6.82
N GLY A 104 5.41 -10.01 -6.25
CA GLY A 104 5.28 -11.34 -6.86
C GLY A 104 4.05 -11.51 -7.76
N ASP A 105 3.30 -10.45 -8.05
CA ASP A 105 2.12 -10.53 -8.93
C ASP A 105 2.54 -10.59 -10.40
N LEU A 106 2.29 -11.74 -11.03
CA LEU A 106 2.58 -11.98 -12.44
C LEU A 106 1.74 -11.11 -13.37
N LYS A 107 0.58 -10.60 -12.92
CA LYS A 107 -0.29 -9.73 -13.71
C LYS A 107 0.20 -8.29 -13.75
N ASN A 108 1.15 -7.91 -12.90
CA ASN A 108 1.67 -6.55 -12.80
C ASN A 108 3.22 -6.52 -12.79
N PRO A 109 3.89 -6.96 -13.87
CA PRO A 109 5.35 -7.00 -13.92
C PRO A 109 5.99 -5.60 -13.91
N SER A 110 5.24 -4.55 -14.31
CA SER A 110 5.75 -3.18 -14.36
C SER A 110 6.11 -2.63 -12.98
N LEU A 111 5.36 -2.99 -11.93
CA LEU A 111 5.69 -2.59 -10.56
C LEU A 111 7.08 -3.11 -10.17
N ARG A 112 7.33 -4.40 -10.42
CA ARG A 112 8.60 -5.04 -10.13
C ARG A 112 9.74 -4.42 -10.93
N HIS A 113 9.53 -4.19 -12.23
CA HIS A 113 10.51 -3.54 -13.08
C HIS A 113 10.84 -2.12 -12.58
N ASN A 114 9.84 -1.33 -12.18
CA ASN A 114 10.03 0.02 -11.67
C ASN A 114 10.80 0.09 -10.34
N VAL A 115 10.68 -0.94 -9.50
CA VAL A 115 11.50 -1.07 -8.28
C VAL A 115 12.93 -1.45 -8.65
N MET A 116 13.12 -2.37 -9.59
CA MET A 116 14.46 -2.78 -10.03
C MET A 116 15.22 -1.67 -10.77
N SER A 117 14.53 -0.88 -11.61
CA SER A 117 15.12 0.25 -12.32
C SER A 117 15.35 1.47 -11.42
N GLY A 118 14.97 1.41 -10.13
CA GLY A 118 15.10 2.52 -9.19
C GLY A 118 14.08 3.66 -9.40
N THR A 119 13.13 3.53 -10.34
CA THR A 119 12.04 4.50 -10.53
C THR A 119 11.19 4.66 -9.27
N ILE A 120 11.04 3.57 -8.52
CA ILE A 120 10.44 3.56 -7.18
C ILE A 120 11.55 3.23 -6.18
N SER A 121 11.84 4.15 -5.28
CA SER A 121 12.84 3.93 -4.22
C SER A 121 12.38 2.89 -3.19
N THR A 122 13.33 2.21 -2.55
CA THR A 122 13.11 1.22 -1.49
C THR A 122 12.30 1.80 -0.31
N SER A 123 12.57 3.05 0.08
CA SER A 123 11.79 3.79 1.07
C SER A 123 10.33 4.04 0.65
N LYS A 124 10.10 4.34 -0.64
CA LYS A 124 8.75 4.61 -1.15
C LYS A 124 7.93 3.33 -1.24
N ILE A 125 8.51 2.23 -1.73
CA ILE A 125 7.83 0.93 -1.75
C ILE A 125 7.56 0.43 -0.33
N ALA A 126 8.42 0.68 0.65
CA ALA A 126 8.17 0.29 2.04
C ALA A 126 6.93 0.97 2.66
N THR A 127 6.63 2.21 2.29
CA THR A 127 5.57 3.04 2.90
C THR A 127 4.27 3.08 2.11
N MET A 128 4.29 2.92 0.78
CA MET A 128 3.10 3.07 -0.07
C MET A 128 1.94 2.10 0.27
N THR A 129 0.71 2.47 -0.07
CA THR A 129 -0.44 1.60 0.23
C THR A 129 -0.55 0.43 -0.76
N THR A 130 -1.32 -0.61 -0.39
CA THR A 130 -1.67 -1.70 -1.31
C THR A 130 -2.37 -1.21 -2.57
N GLU A 131 -3.15 -0.14 -2.46
CA GLU A 131 -3.90 0.44 -3.56
C GLU A 131 -2.96 1.17 -4.52
N GLU A 132 -1.95 1.84 -3.98
CA GLU A 132 -0.90 2.52 -4.74
C GLU A 132 0.09 1.57 -5.40
N MET A 133 0.15 0.30 -5.00
CA MET A 133 0.95 -0.73 -5.67
C MET A 133 0.21 -1.44 -6.81
N ALA A 134 -1.11 -1.34 -6.87
CA ALA A 134 -1.90 -2.02 -7.90
C ALA A 134 -1.51 -1.60 -9.33
N SER A 135 -1.91 -2.39 -10.33
CA SER A 135 -1.68 -2.03 -11.73
C SER A 135 -2.34 -0.70 -12.09
N ASP A 136 -1.77 0.03 -13.05
CA ASP A 136 -2.29 1.34 -13.44
C ASP A 136 -3.72 1.26 -13.96
N ALA A 137 -4.07 0.19 -14.66
CA ALA A 137 -5.44 -0.08 -15.08
C ALA A 137 -6.38 -0.22 -13.89
N MET A 138 -6.01 -1.01 -12.88
CA MET A 138 -6.85 -1.22 -11.69
C MET A 138 -6.96 0.04 -10.84
N LYS A 139 -5.88 0.82 -10.70
CA LYS A 139 -5.90 2.13 -10.04
C LYS A 139 -6.86 3.10 -10.72
N LYS A 140 -6.78 3.20 -12.06
CA LYS A 140 -7.68 4.05 -12.85
C LYS A 140 -9.13 3.61 -12.69
N LEU A 141 -9.39 2.30 -12.73
CA LEU A 141 -10.73 1.76 -12.53
C LEU A 141 -11.29 2.09 -11.14
N ARG A 142 -10.52 1.83 -10.07
CA ARG A 142 -10.93 2.18 -8.70
C ARG A 142 -11.22 3.67 -8.57
N LYS A 143 -10.32 4.54 -9.05
CA LYS A 143 -10.52 5.99 -9.04
C LYS A 143 -11.79 6.41 -9.79
N LYS A 144 -12.08 5.79 -10.93
CA LYS A 144 -13.30 6.04 -11.71
C LYS A 144 -14.55 5.64 -10.93
N LEU A 145 -14.58 4.42 -10.39
CA LEU A 145 -15.72 3.90 -9.62
C LEU A 145 -15.96 4.72 -8.34
N THR A 146 -14.91 5.08 -7.60
CA THR A 146 -15.03 5.94 -6.42
C THR A 146 -15.58 7.31 -6.78
N LYS A 147 -15.12 7.90 -7.90
CA LYS A 147 -15.63 9.20 -8.37
C LYS A 147 -17.10 9.12 -8.82
N GLU A 148 -17.49 8.03 -9.47
CA GLU A 148 -18.88 7.77 -9.87
C GLU A 148 -19.77 7.58 -8.64
N ALA A 149 -19.36 6.75 -7.68
CA ALA A 149 -20.10 6.56 -6.43
C ALA A 149 -20.30 7.86 -5.65
N ILE A 150 -19.26 8.72 -5.57
CA ILE A 150 -19.39 10.04 -4.95
C ILE A 150 -20.40 10.91 -5.71
N ARG A 151 -20.32 10.94 -7.05
CA ARG A 151 -21.27 11.71 -7.88
C ARG A 151 -22.71 11.23 -7.66
N ASP A 152 -22.94 9.93 -7.69
CA ASP A 152 -24.27 9.35 -7.55
C ASP A 152 -24.85 9.63 -6.16
N SER A 153 -24.02 9.57 -5.11
CA SER A 153 -24.44 9.92 -3.74
C SER A 153 -24.87 11.38 -3.61
N GLN A 154 -24.23 12.32 -4.32
CA GLN A 154 -24.57 13.74 -4.27
C GLN A 154 -25.88 14.05 -5.02
N ILE A 155 -26.23 13.26 -6.03
CA ILE A 155 -27.46 13.40 -6.81
C ILE A 155 -28.67 12.86 -6.02
N ALA A 156 -28.50 11.76 -5.28
CA ALA A 156 -29.59 11.13 -4.53
C ALA A 156 -30.16 11.99 -3.38
N MET A 157 -29.44 13.00 -2.90
CA MET A 157 -29.85 13.80 -1.73
C MET A 157 -30.88 14.90 -2.04
N GLN A 158 -31.22 15.12 -3.31
CA GLN A 158 -32.06 16.23 -3.78
C GLN A 158 -33.33 15.73 -4.47
N GLY A 159 -34.06 14.78 -3.88
CA GLY A 159 -35.13 14.06 -4.57
C GLY A 159 -36.49 14.08 -3.88
N GLY A 160 -37.08 15.24 -3.64
CA GLY A 160 -38.54 15.31 -3.57
C GLY A 160 -39.12 15.17 -4.98
N THR A 161 -40.35 14.68 -5.14
CA THR A 161 -41.01 14.69 -6.45
C THR A 161 -41.14 16.14 -6.93
N GLU A 162 -40.52 16.47 -8.07
CA GLU A 162 -40.65 17.78 -8.70
C GLU A 162 -42.07 17.93 -9.27
N THR A 163 -42.66 19.10 -9.07
CA THR A 163 -44.00 19.44 -9.53
C THR A 163 -44.00 20.83 -10.15
N ASP A 164 -44.62 20.95 -11.32
CA ASP A 164 -44.86 22.23 -11.98
C ASP A 164 -46.15 22.93 -11.50
N LEU A 165 -46.91 22.32 -10.59
CA LEU A 165 -48.16 22.89 -10.09
C LEU A 165 -47.94 24.16 -9.26
N LEU A 166 -46.75 24.34 -8.69
CA LEU A 166 -46.43 25.45 -7.78
C LEU A 166 -45.40 26.38 -8.41
N LYS A 167 -45.71 27.68 -8.47
CA LYS A 167 -44.78 28.73 -8.92
C LYS A 167 -44.17 29.43 -7.72
N CYS A 168 -42.84 29.51 -7.67
CA CYS A 168 -42.14 30.23 -6.61
C CYS A 168 -42.37 31.74 -6.72
N SER A 169 -42.81 32.38 -5.64
CA SER A 169 -43.00 33.83 -5.56
C SER A 169 -41.70 34.64 -5.62
N LYS A 170 -40.57 34.04 -5.19
CA LYS A 170 -39.28 34.75 -5.07
C LYS A 170 -38.47 34.76 -6.36
N CYS A 171 -38.38 33.63 -7.07
CA CYS A 171 -37.57 33.51 -8.29
C CYS A 171 -38.40 33.19 -9.55
N GLY A 172 -39.71 32.97 -9.42
CA GLY A 172 -40.59 32.70 -10.55
C GLY A 172 -40.46 31.31 -11.18
N SER A 173 -39.54 30.46 -10.73
CA SER A 173 -39.39 29.09 -11.25
C SER A 173 -40.54 28.18 -10.82
N ARG A 174 -40.86 27.19 -11.67
CA ARG A 174 -41.85 26.15 -11.38
C ARG A 174 -41.24 24.85 -10.85
N LYS A 175 -39.91 24.81 -10.74
CA LYS A 175 -39.15 23.69 -10.13
C LYS A 175 -39.36 23.66 -8.62
N CYS A 176 -40.48 23.12 -8.19
CA CYS A 176 -40.88 23.06 -6.78
C CYS A 176 -41.14 21.61 -6.37
N THR A 177 -41.03 21.31 -5.09
CA THR A 177 -41.50 20.06 -4.48
C THR A 177 -42.43 20.38 -3.31
N TYR A 178 -43.32 19.46 -2.97
CA TYR A 178 -44.22 19.63 -1.84
C TYR A 178 -44.22 18.40 -0.94
N THR A 179 -44.40 18.63 0.36
CA THR A 179 -44.61 17.60 1.36
C THR A 179 -45.83 17.96 2.18
N GLN A 180 -46.66 16.95 2.47
CA GLN A 180 -47.84 17.11 3.29
C GLN A 180 -47.53 16.60 4.69
N ALA A 181 -47.79 17.43 5.70
CA ALA A 181 -47.62 17.05 7.09
C ALA A 181 -48.81 17.55 7.91
N GLN A 182 -49.32 16.67 8.77
CA GLN A 182 -50.30 17.04 9.78
C GLN A 182 -49.58 17.80 10.90
N THR A 183 -49.92 19.07 11.07
CA THR A 183 -49.28 19.97 12.06
C THR A 183 -50.23 20.45 13.15
N ARG A 184 -51.47 19.95 13.12
CA ARG A 184 -52.59 20.33 13.98
C ARG A 184 -53.42 19.09 14.32
N SER A 185 -54.46 19.26 15.13
CA SER A 185 -55.36 18.20 15.57
C SER A 185 -55.90 17.34 14.42
N ALA A 186 -56.36 16.13 14.75
CA ALA A 186 -56.91 15.18 13.78
C ALA A 186 -58.10 15.74 12.97
N ASP A 187 -58.82 16.71 13.56
CA ASP A 187 -60.00 17.34 12.96
C ASP A 187 -59.66 18.40 11.89
N GLU A 188 -58.38 18.77 11.74
CA GLU A 188 -57.93 19.72 10.72
C GLU A 188 -57.23 19.03 9.54
N PRO A 189 -57.44 19.50 8.29
CA PRO A 189 -56.82 18.90 7.12
C PRO A 189 -55.29 19.08 7.14
N MET A 190 -54.58 18.15 6.48
CA MET A 190 -53.13 18.17 6.38
C MET A 190 -52.60 19.50 5.81
N THR A 191 -51.46 19.95 6.31
CA THR A 191 -50.79 21.15 5.80
C THR A 191 -49.81 20.79 4.71
N THR A 192 -49.96 21.40 3.53
CA THR A 192 -49.00 21.28 2.43
C THR A 192 -47.88 22.32 2.57
N PHE A 193 -46.64 21.85 2.68
CA PHE A 193 -45.43 22.66 2.62
C PHE A 193 -44.81 22.56 1.22
N ALA A 194 -44.50 23.71 0.62
CA ALA A 194 -43.82 23.79 -0.66
C ALA A 194 -42.38 24.26 -0.47
N TYR A 195 -41.48 23.74 -1.31
CA TYR A 195 -40.07 24.08 -1.35
C TYR A 195 -39.62 24.30 -2.80
N CYS A 196 -39.02 25.45 -3.08
CA CYS A 196 -38.45 25.74 -4.40
C CYS A 196 -37.06 25.10 -4.52
N LEU A 197 -36.88 24.23 -5.51
CA LEU A 197 -35.61 23.55 -5.79
C LEU A 197 -34.56 24.48 -6.41
N THR A 198 -34.96 25.66 -6.92
CA THR A 198 -34.05 26.63 -7.53
C THR A 198 -33.48 27.64 -6.55
N CYS A 199 -34.30 28.23 -5.67
CA CYS A 199 -33.88 29.29 -4.76
C CYS A 199 -33.98 28.93 -3.26
N GLY A 200 -34.43 27.73 -2.93
CA GLY A 200 -34.57 27.24 -1.56
C GLY A 200 -35.69 27.89 -0.75
N HIS A 201 -36.56 28.69 -1.37
CA HIS A 201 -37.69 29.29 -0.67
C HIS A 201 -38.69 28.22 -0.22
N ARG A 202 -39.09 28.26 1.06
CA ARG A 202 -40.08 27.36 1.65
C ARG A 202 -41.30 28.14 2.11
N TRP A 203 -42.50 27.66 1.80
CA TRP A 203 -43.75 28.29 2.21
C TRP A 203 -44.86 27.27 2.47
N LYS A 204 -45.93 27.70 3.16
CA LYS A 204 -47.14 26.91 3.36
C LYS A 204 -48.12 27.21 2.23
N VAL A 205 -48.61 26.19 1.53
CA VAL A 205 -49.63 26.35 0.50
C VAL A 205 -50.99 26.45 1.19
N ARG A 206 -51.76 27.47 0.82
CA ARG A 206 -53.18 27.61 1.17
C ARG A 206 -53.93 27.63 -0.15
N TRP A 207 -54.88 26.72 -0.31
CA TRP A 207 -55.79 26.67 -1.45
C TRP A 207 -56.99 27.58 -1.19
#